data_AF-N1JLN6-F1
#
_entry.id   AF-N1JLN6-F1
#
_cell.length_a   1.000
_cell.length_b   1.000
_cell.length_c   1.000
_cell.angle_alpha   90.00
_cell.angle_beta   90.00
_cell.angle_gamma   90.00
#
_symmetry.space_group_name_H-M   'P 1'
#
loop_
_entity.id
_entity.type
_entity.pdbx_description
1 polymer ?
#
loop_
_entity_poly.entity_id
_entity_poly.type
_entity_poly.pdbx_seq_one_letter_code
_entity_poly.pdbx_strand_id
1 'polypeptide(L)'
;MSTKHFINDPDHLVNTALHSLTLTNPSLAFDEQNKIIHRRPGYASQVSIISGGGSGHEPSFGAYVGEGFLTAAVAGTIFASPNAEQIYKTIISKVEREKGILVIVMNYTGDVLNFGMAVERAKSSGLNVKMLVVGDDVGVGRERSGKVGRRGIAGTILVQKISGALAARGASLDEVYRVARLTADNIVSLGASLGHVHVPGREIIDPDPSCALESGKIEIGMGIHNEAGTAQVDISLPELVKVMLAQLLDPNDLDRAFIKMDSTKVALLINNLGGVSSLEIGGITSEVIIQLEKNYRIKPIRVLTGTFMSSLNGLGFSISILKMVNINIEDLSMLQLLDDASEATGWAAPIRKTTWEREPIATSR
;
A
#
# COMPACT_ATOMS: atom_id res chain seq x y z
N MET A 1 22.28 -6.88 9.52
CA MET A 1 21.05 -7.41 8.90
C MET A 1 21.21 -8.89 8.63
N SER A 2 20.12 -9.67 8.67
CA SER A 2 20.15 -11.07 8.21
C SER A 2 20.22 -11.10 6.69
N THR A 3 21.22 -11.79 6.15
CA THR A 3 21.40 -12.05 4.71
C THR A 3 20.89 -13.43 4.30
N LYS A 4 20.32 -14.18 5.26
CA LYS A 4 19.84 -15.55 5.06
C LYS A 4 18.42 -15.54 4.51
N HIS A 5 18.21 -16.31 3.45
CA HIS A 5 16.92 -16.53 2.80
C HIS A 5 16.67 -18.02 2.63
N PHE A 6 15.40 -18.44 2.70
CA PHE A 6 15.02 -19.84 2.46
C PHE A 6 15.10 -20.21 0.97
N ILE A 7 14.87 -19.24 0.09
CA ILE A 7 14.99 -19.39 -1.37
C ILE A 7 15.91 -18.26 -1.85
N ASN A 8 17.03 -18.62 -2.47
CA ASN A 8 18.04 -17.66 -2.91
C ASN A 8 17.92 -17.26 -4.39
N ASP A 9 17.30 -18.10 -5.23
CA ASP A 9 17.00 -17.77 -6.61
C ASP A 9 15.83 -16.76 -6.65
N PRO A 10 16.07 -15.50 -7.06
CA PRO A 10 15.05 -14.45 -7.01
C PRO A 10 13.92 -14.68 -8.01
N ASP A 11 14.18 -15.27 -9.19
CA ASP A 11 13.14 -15.52 -10.17
C ASP A 11 12.27 -16.71 -9.76
N HIS A 12 12.89 -17.77 -9.24
CA HIS A 12 12.15 -18.90 -8.66
C HIS A 12 11.29 -18.44 -7.46
N LEU A 13 11.83 -17.58 -6.60
CA LEU A 13 11.10 -17.03 -5.46
C LEU A 13 9.86 -16.25 -5.90
N VAL A 14 9.98 -15.33 -6.87
CA VAL A 14 8.85 -14.55 -7.36
C VAL A 14 7.78 -15.45 -7.99
N ASN A 15 8.17 -16.40 -8.85
CA ASN A 15 7.21 -17.28 -9.51
C ASN A 15 6.49 -18.22 -8.53
N THR A 16 7.21 -18.81 -7.57
CA THR A 16 6.60 -19.69 -6.56
C THR A 16 5.71 -18.92 -5.59
N ALA A 17 6.09 -17.70 -5.21
CA ALA A 17 5.25 -16.82 -4.41
C ALA A 17 3.92 -16.50 -5.12
N LEU A 18 3.95 -16.12 -6.40
CA LEU A 18 2.74 -15.86 -7.19
C LEU A 18 1.90 -17.13 -7.39
N HIS A 19 2.53 -18.26 -7.71
CA HIS A 19 1.84 -19.53 -7.84
C HIS A 19 1.10 -19.94 -6.55
N SER A 20 1.69 -19.68 -5.38
CA SER A 20 1.07 -19.97 -4.08
C SER A 20 -0.30 -19.29 -3.88
N LEU A 21 -0.53 -18.16 -4.54
CA LEU A 21 -1.81 -17.45 -4.49
C LEU A 21 -2.94 -18.26 -5.13
N THR A 22 -2.64 -19.07 -6.15
CA THR A 22 -3.64 -19.97 -6.77
C THR A 22 -3.97 -21.17 -5.88
N LEU A 23 -3.05 -21.55 -5.00
CA LEU A 23 -3.24 -22.65 -4.04
C LEU A 23 -4.04 -22.19 -2.81
N THR A 24 -3.89 -20.93 -2.43
CA THR A 24 -4.59 -20.33 -1.28
C THR A 24 -5.91 -19.66 -1.67
N ASN A 25 -6.08 -19.34 -2.96
CA ASN A 25 -7.31 -18.80 -3.51
C ASN A 25 -7.65 -19.42 -4.88
N PRO A 26 -8.60 -20.37 -4.95
CA PRO A 26 -8.93 -21.08 -6.18
C PRO A 26 -9.64 -20.18 -7.22
N SER A 27 -10.08 -18.98 -6.85
CA SER A 27 -10.60 -17.97 -7.78
C SER A 27 -9.53 -17.41 -8.73
N LEU A 28 -8.26 -17.67 -8.46
CA LEU A 28 -7.14 -17.05 -9.17
C LEU A 28 -6.52 -17.98 -10.22
N ALA A 29 -5.93 -17.35 -11.22
CA ALA A 29 -5.09 -17.98 -12.23
C ALA A 29 -3.76 -17.21 -12.36
N PHE A 30 -2.70 -17.95 -12.64
CA PHE A 30 -1.35 -17.43 -12.74
C PHE A 30 -0.79 -17.62 -14.16
N ASP A 31 -0.37 -16.52 -14.78
CA ASP A 31 0.41 -16.52 -16.02
C ASP A 31 1.90 -16.41 -15.65
N GLU A 32 2.54 -17.56 -15.50
CA GLU A 32 3.93 -17.68 -15.04
C GLU A 32 4.91 -16.94 -15.95
N GLN A 33 4.74 -17.06 -17.27
CA GLN A 33 5.63 -16.43 -18.24
C GLN A 33 5.67 -14.91 -18.09
N ASN A 34 4.54 -14.30 -17.70
CA ASN A 34 4.40 -12.85 -17.63
C ASN A 34 4.33 -12.32 -16.19
N LYS A 35 4.40 -13.21 -15.19
CA LYS A 35 4.28 -12.87 -13.76
C LYS A 35 2.97 -12.13 -13.44
N ILE A 36 1.85 -12.60 -14.02
CA ILE A 36 0.52 -11.99 -13.84
C ILE A 36 -0.37 -12.91 -13.03
N ILE A 37 -0.87 -12.43 -11.89
CA ILE A 37 -1.93 -13.06 -11.13
C ILE A 37 -3.25 -12.33 -11.40
N HIS A 38 -4.31 -13.07 -11.72
CA HIS A 38 -5.60 -12.50 -12.11
C HIS A 38 -6.75 -13.39 -11.66
N ARG A 39 -7.95 -12.80 -11.56
CA ARG A 39 -9.19 -13.54 -11.31
C ARG A 39 -9.53 -14.43 -12.52
N ARG A 40 -10.03 -15.63 -12.25
CA ARG A 40 -10.63 -16.49 -13.27
C ARG A 40 -11.91 -15.82 -13.82
N PRO A 41 -12.33 -16.12 -15.06
CA PRO A 41 -13.63 -15.69 -15.57
C PRO A 41 -14.80 -16.25 -14.74
N GLY A 42 -15.98 -15.65 -14.87
CA GLY A 42 -17.22 -16.14 -14.24
C GLY A 42 -17.78 -15.28 -13.11
N TYR A 43 -17.24 -14.08 -12.90
CA TYR A 43 -17.74 -13.11 -11.94
C TYR A 43 -18.66 -12.08 -12.59
N ALA A 44 -19.45 -11.38 -11.78
CA ALA A 44 -20.25 -10.26 -12.25
C ALA A 44 -19.37 -9.17 -12.88
N SER A 45 -19.80 -8.66 -14.03
CA SER A 45 -19.05 -7.64 -14.76
C SER A 45 -19.01 -6.33 -13.99
N GLN A 46 -17.82 -5.75 -13.89
CA GLN A 46 -17.50 -4.56 -13.12
C GLN A 46 -16.30 -3.85 -13.73
N VAL A 47 -16.00 -2.64 -13.25
CA VAL A 47 -14.75 -1.96 -13.60
C VAL A 47 -13.56 -2.83 -13.18
N SER A 48 -12.65 -3.12 -14.12
CA SER A 48 -11.45 -3.89 -13.80
C SER A 48 -10.40 -3.03 -13.12
N ILE A 49 -9.90 -3.46 -11.96
CA ILE A 49 -8.84 -2.77 -11.24
C ILE A 49 -7.52 -3.54 -11.41
N ILE A 50 -6.51 -2.88 -11.97
CA ILE A 50 -5.17 -3.43 -12.15
C ILE A 50 -4.19 -2.66 -11.28
N SER A 51 -3.28 -3.36 -10.62
CA SER A 51 -2.10 -2.78 -9.97
C SER A 51 -0.87 -3.61 -10.27
N GLY A 52 0.29 -3.19 -9.77
CA GLY A 52 1.50 -3.97 -9.85
C GLY A 52 2.73 -3.14 -9.48
N GLY A 53 3.89 -3.75 -9.64
CA GLY A 53 5.16 -3.15 -9.26
C GLY A 53 6.24 -4.21 -9.07
N GLY A 54 7.38 -3.81 -8.52
CA GLY A 54 8.42 -4.77 -8.12
C GLY A 54 7.92 -5.77 -7.08
N SER A 55 8.44 -7.00 -7.13
CA SER A 55 8.22 -7.99 -6.08
C SER A 55 9.00 -7.64 -4.82
N GLY A 56 8.68 -8.30 -3.70
CA GLY A 56 9.32 -8.08 -2.40
C GLY A 56 8.51 -7.18 -1.46
N HIS A 57 7.27 -6.87 -1.82
CA HIS A 57 6.32 -6.10 -1.00
C HIS A 57 5.10 -6.92 -0.57
N GLU A 58 5.16 -8.24 -0.73
CA GLU A 58 4.05 -9.14 -0.46
C GLU A 58 3.50 -8.90 0.97
N PRO A 59 2.16 -8.82 1.15
CA PRO A 59 1.10 -9.23 0.22
C PRO A 59 0.84 -8.28 -0.97
N SER A 60 1.42 -7.08 -0.98
CA SER A 60 1.32 -6.18 -2.14
C SER A 60 2.06 -6.74 -3.36
N PHE A 61 1.47 -6.81 -4.57
CA PHE A 61 0.06 -6.60 -4.89
C PHE A 61 -0.68 -7.89 -5.21
N GLY A 62 0.04 -9.01 -5.42
CA GLY A 62 -0.56 -10.24 -5.91
C GLY A 62 -1.66 -10.79 -5.01
N ALA A 63 -1.45 -10.76 -3.68
CA ALA A 63 -2.43 -11.27 -2.72
C ALA A 63 -3.65 -10.35 -2.54
N TYR A 64 -3.64 -9.17 -3.19
CA TYR A 64 -4.79 -8.27 -3.27
C TYR A 64 -5.69 -8.53 -4.49
N VAL A 65 -5.38 -9.53 -5.31
CA VAL A 65 -6.26 -9.98 -6.37
C VAL A 65 -7.37 -10.86 -5.79
N GLY A 66 -8.61 -10.47 -6.06
CA GLY A 66 -9.81 -11.12 -5.52
C GLY A 66 -11.04 -10.23 -5.63
N GLU A 67 -12.22 -10.80 -5.39
CA GLU A 67 -13.46 -10.03 -5.36
C GLU A 67 -13.40 -8.90 -4.30
N GLY A 68 -13.98 -7.74 -4.63
CA GLY A 68 -13.96 -6.56 -3.75
C GLY A 68 -12.61 -5.84 -3.65
N PHE A 69 -11.62 -6.21 -4.47
CA PHE A 69 -10.27 -5.63 -4.46
C PHE A 69 -9.67 -5.52 -5.89
N LEU A 70 -8.53 -6.15 -6.22
CA LEU A 70 -7.93 -6.09 -7.56
C LEU A 70 -8.50 -7.17 -8.49
N THR A 71 -8.64 -6.85 -9.77
CA THR A 71 -8.95 -7.83 -10.84
C THR A 71 -7.70 -8.58 -11.28
N ALA A 72 -6.56 -7.88 -11.37
CA ALA A 72 -5.27 -8.47 -11.69
C ALA A 72 -4.13 -7.67 -11.08
N ALA A 73 -2.99 -8.33 -10.86
CA ALA A 73 -1.75 -7.72 -10.45
C ALA A 73 -0.58 -8.22 -11.32
N VAL A 74 0.32 -7.30 -11.67
CA VAL A 74 1.50 -7.57 -12.50
C VAL A 74 2.76 -7.42 -11.65
N ALA A 75 3.56 -8.46 -11.56
CA ALA A 75 4.79 -8.45 -10.78
C ALA A 75 6.03 -8.31 -11.69
N GLY A 76 6.93 -7.41 -11.30
CA GLY A 76 8.27 -7.31 -11.88
C GLY A 76 9.25 -8.30 -11.23
N THR A 77 10.54 -7.97 -11.27
CA THR A 77 11.52 -8.64 -10.42
C THR A 77 11.58 -7.95 -9.06
N ILE A 78 12.39 -8.46 -8.13
CA ILE A 78 12.46 -7.90 -6.77
C ILE A 78 12.94 -6.45 -6.84
N PHE A 79 12.11 -5.53 -6.33
CA PHE A 79 12.31 -4.07 -6.34
C PHE A 79 12.51 -3.44 -7.73
N ALA A 80 12.04 -4.07 -8.80
CA ALA A 80 12.02 -3.47 -10.13
C ALA A 80 10.67 -3.64 -10.81
N SER A 81 10.17 -2.55 -11.38
CA SER A 81 8.89 -2.47 -12.07
C SER A 81 8.72 -3.55 -13.16
N PRO A 82 7.52 -4.13 -13.34
CA PRO A 82 7.22 -4.93 -14.53
C PRO A 82 7.34 -4.07 -15.79
N ASN A 83 7.70 -4.69 -16.91
CA ASN A 83 7.84 -3.96 -18.15
C ASN A 83 6.47 -3.61 -18.77
N ALA A 84 6.45 -2.60 -19.64
CA ALA A 84 5.23 -2.12 -20.30
C ALA A 84 4.49 -3.22 -21.09
N GLU A 85 5.18 -4.22 -21.63
CA GLU A 85 4.55 -5.31 -22.39
C GLU A 85 3.76 -6.25 -21.47
N GLN A 86 4.31 -6.63 -20.32
CA GLN A 86 3.60 -7.42 -19.30
C GLN A 86 2.31 -6.71 -18.84
N ILE A 87 2.41 -5.40 -18.59
CA ILE A 87 1.28 -4.58 -18.15
C ILE A 87 0.24 -4.48 -19.27
N TYR A 88 0.67 -4.18 -20.49
CA TYR A 88 -0.21 -4.10 -21.65
C TYR A 88 -0.94 -5.42 -21.90
N LYS A 89 -0.22 -6.56 -21.84
CA LYS A 89 -0.80 -7.90 -21.95
C LYS A 89 -1.86 -8.16 -20.88
N THR A 90 -1.64 -7.70 -19.65
CA THR A 90 -2.62 -7.79 -18.56
C THR A 90 -3.90 -7.04 -18.92
N ILE A 91 -3.77 -5.79 -19.37
CA ILE A 91 -4.90 -4.93 -19.77
C ILE A 91 -5.73 -5.55 -20.89
N ILE A 92 -5.09 -6.13 -21.92
CA ILE A 92 -5.81 -6.60 -23.12
C ILE A 92 -6.36 -8.03 -22.98
N SER A 93 -5.75 -8.88 -22.14
CA SER A 93 -6.02 -10.33 -22.16
C SER A 93 -6.38 -10.96 -20.83
N LYS A 94 -6.17 -10.29 -19.69
CA LYS A 94 -6.34 -10.89 -18.36
C LYS A 94 -7.46 -10.28 -17.52
N VAL A 95 -8.15 -9.26 -18.05
CA VAL A 95 -9.24 -8.58 -17.36
C VAL A 95 -10.41 -8.30 -18.30
N GLU A 96 -11.61 -8.11 -17.72
CA GLU A 96 -12.77 -7.64 -18.47
C GLU A 96 -12.63 -6.15 -18.82
N ARG A 97 -13.09 -5.78 -20.01
CA ARG A 97 -12.87 -4.43 -20.57
C ARG A 97 -14.16 -3.65 -20.77
N GLU A 98 -15.32 -4.31 -20.65
CA GLU A 98 -16.63 -3.74 -20.99
C GLU A 98 -16.99 -2.53 -20.12
N LYS A 99 -16.76 -2.60 -18.81
CA LYS A 99 -17.01 -1.49 -17.87
C LYS A 99 -15.83 -0.52 -17.74
N GLY A 100 -14.77 -0.72 -18.51
CA GLY A 100 -13.54 0.05 -18.43
C GLY A 100 -12.56 -0.46 -17.36
N ILE A 101 -11.38 0.14 -17.35
CA ILE A 101 -10.23 -0.35 -16.57
C ILE A 101 -9.60 0.80 -15.80
N LEU A 102 -9.39 0.62 -14.50
CA LEU A 102 -8.59 1.51 -13.66
C LEU A 102 -7.25 0.84 -13.35
N VAL A 103 -6.17 1.51 -13.72
CA VAL A 103 -4.80 1.17 -13.34
C VAL A 103 -4.39 2.04 -12.16
N ILE A 104 -4.08 1.42 -11.02
CA ILE A 104 -3.56 2.10 -9.82
C ILE A 104 -2.07 1.76 -9.71
N VAL A 105 -1.22 2.77 -9.57
CA VAL A 105 0.23 2.58 -9.52
C VAL A 105 0.83 3.40 -8.37
N MET A 106 1.88 2.89 -7.73
CA MET A 106 2.67 3.69 -6.78
C MET A 106 3.52 4.72 -7.54
N ASN A 107 3.78 5.85 -6.91
CA ASN A 107 4.58 6.91 -7.52
C ASN A 107 6.09 6.64 -7.46
N TYR A 108 6.54 5.67 -8.24
CA TYR A 108 7.94 5.40 -8.52
C TYR A 108 8.19 5.57 -10.02
N THR A 109 9.33 6.19 -10.38
CA THR A 109 9.62 6.53 -11.79
C THR A 109 9.49 5.35 -12.73
N GLY A 110 10.04 4.18 -12.38
CA GLY A 110 9.94 2.97 -13.19
C GLY A 110 8.49 2.53 -13.40
N ASP A 111 7.69 2.53 -12.33
CA ASP A 111 6.29 2.15 -12.39
C ASP A 111 5.45 3.14 -13.19
N VAL A 112 5.58 4.44 -12.91
CA VAL A 112 4.83 5.50 -13.63
C VAL A 112 5.12 5.45 -15.14
N LEU A 113 6.39 5.24 -15.53
CA LEU A 113 6.76 5.15 -16.95
C LEU A 113 6.22 3.87 -17.60
N ASN A 114 6.47 2.69 -17.02
CA ASN A 114 6.05 1.42 -17.62
C ASN A 114 4.52 1.29 -17.70
N PHE A 115 3.81 1.61 -16.61
CA PHE A 115 2.34 1.59 -16.60
C PHE A 115 1.77 2.68 -17.50
N GLY A 116 2.37 3.87 -17.51
CA GLY A 116 1.96 4.97 -18.40
C GLY A 116 2.04 4.57 -19.88
N MET A 117 3.16 3.98 -20.31
CA MET A 117 3.34 3.49 -21.67
C MET A 117 2.29 2.42 -22.04
N ALA A 118 2.04 1.46 -21.14
CA ALA A 118 1.04 0.43 -21.37
C ALA A 118 -0.39 0.99 -21.47
N VAL A 119 -0.74 1.96 -20.61
CA VAL A 119 -2.05 2.63 -20.59
C VAL A 119 -2.25 3.45 -21.86
N GLU A 120 -1.27 4.23 -22.30
CA GLU A 120 -1.38 5.03 -23.53
C GLU A 120 -1.48 4.15 -24.78
N ARG A 121 -0.79 3.01 -24.81
CA ARG A 121 -0.95 2.00 -25.87
C ARG A 121 -2.36 1.39 -25.88
N ALA A 122 -2.90 1.08 -24.70
CA ALA A 122 -4.26 0.55 -24.55
C ALA A 122 -5.33 1.56 -25.01
N LYS A 123 -5.20 2.83 -24.61
CA LYS A 123 -6.08 3.92 -25.08
C LYS A 123 -6.00 4.09 -26.60
N SER A 124 -4.80 4.05 -27.17
CA SER A 124 -4.59 4.13 -28.63
C SER A 124 -5.24 2.98 -29.39
N SER A 125 -5.47 1.85 -28.71
CA SER A 125 -6.19 0.67 -29.24
C SER A 125 -7.70 0.72 -28.98
N GLY A 126 -8.22 1.87 -28.52
CA GLY A 126 -9.66 2.10 -28.29
C GLY A 126 -10.19 1.62 -26.94
N LEU A 127 -9.33 1.25 -25.98
CA LEU A 127 -9.78 0.81 -24.66
C LEU A 127 -10.06 2.00 -23.72
N ASN A 128 -11.15 1.90 -22.95
CA ASN A 128 -11.47 2.86 -21.90
C ASN A 128 -10.66 2.57 -20.63
N VAL A 129 -9.50 3.22 -20.51
CA VAL A 129 -8.55 3.01 -19.42
C VAL A 129 -8.21 4.33 -18.73
N LYS A 130 -8.27 4.36 -17.40
CA LYS A 130 -7.76 5.45 -16.57
C LYS A 130 -6.59 4.97 -15.72
N MET A 131 -5.68 5.88 -15.41
CA MET A 131 -4.53 5.62 -14.55
C MET A 131 -4.52 6.59 -13.39
N LEU A 132 -4.32 6.07 -12.18
CA LEU A 132 -4.13 6.83 -10.95
C LEU A 132 -2.75 6.51 -10.39
N VAL A 133 -1.94 7.55 -10.20
CA VAL A 133 -0.67 7.47 -9.49
C VAL A 133 -0.92 7.84 -8.03
N VAL A 134 -0.51 6.98 -7.11
CA VAL A 134 -0.64 7.19 -5.67
C VAL A 134 0.71 7.56 -5.09
N GLY A 135 0.76 8.75 -4.48
CA GLY A 135 1.89 9.19 -3.66
C GLY A 135 1.36 9.67 -2.32
N ASP A 136 1.53 8.89 -1.28
CA ASP A 136 1.04 9.12 0.09
C ASP A 136 2.17 9.37 1.10
N ASP A 137 3.42 9.07 0.75
CA ASP A 137 4.57 9.20 1.65
C ASP A 137 4.99 10.66 1.91
N VAL A 138 4.92 11.10 3.16
CA VAL A 138 5.35 12.44 3.59
C VAL A 138 6.84 12.52 3.88
N GLY A 139 7.57 11.39 3.86
CA GLY A 139 9.02 11.37 3.94
C GLY A 139 9.70 12.13 2.78
N VAL A 140 8.98 12.32 1.66
CA VAL A 140 9.39 13.22 0.57
C VAL A 140 8.58 14.51 0.66
N GLY A 141 9.14 15.50 1.37
CA GLY A 141 8.56 16.84 1.45
C GLY A 141 8.51 17.54 0.08
N ARG A 142 7.69 18.60 -0.02
CA ARG A 142 7.49 19.39 -1.25
C ARG A 142 8.79 19.92 -1.85
N GLU A 143 9.72 20.35 -1.02
CA GLU A 143 11.02 20.87 -1.48
C GLU A 143 11.84 19.80 -2.22
N ARG A 144 11.77 18.55 -1.76
CA ARG A 144 12.48 17.40 -2.37
C ARG A 144 11.68 16.72 -3.47
N SER A 145 10.35 16.84 -3.45
CA SER A 145 9.42 16.18 -4.37
C SER A 145 9.66 16.58 -5.83
N GLY A 146 10.07 17.82 -6.08
CA GLY A 146 10.27 18.36 -7.42
C GLY A 146 9.07 18.08 -8.34
N LYS A 147 9.35 17.59 -9.56
CA LYS A 147 8.32 17.17 -10.52
C LYS A 147 7.83 15.73 -10.31
N VAL A 148 8.54 14.92 -9.53
CA VAL A 148 8.23 13.50 -9.35
C VAL A 148 7.11 13.33 -8.32
N GLY A 149 7.08 14.14 -7.27
CA GLY A 149 6.07 14.06 -6.21
C GLY A 149 6.46 13.12 -5.07
N ARG A 150 5.49 12.84 -4.19
CA ARG A 150 5.62 11.92 -3.04
C ARG A 150 5.73 10.47 -3.51
N ARG A 151 6.50 9.61 -2.81
CA ARG A 151 6.49 8.15 -3.05
C ARG A 151 5.12 7.56 -2.70
N GLY A 152 4.76 6.46 -3.35
CA GLY A 152 3.61 5.63 -2.96
C GLY A 152 4.05 4.52 -2.02
N ILE A 153 3.42 4.37 -0.86
CA ILE A 153 3.71 3.30 0.11
C ILE A 153 2.39 2.64 0.59
N ALA A 154 2.34 2.16 1.83
CA ALA A 154 1.26 1.32 2.37
C ALA A 154 -0.15 1.92 2.25
N GLY A 155 -0.30 3.26 2.20
CA GLY A 155 -1.60 3.90 2.02
C GLY A 155 -2.24 3.60 0.66
N THR A 156 -1.45 3.22 -0.35
CA THR A 156 -1.93 2.74 -1.66
C THR A 156 -2.94 1.60 -1.53
N ILE A 157 -2.80 0.75 -0.52
CA ILE A 157 -3.67 -0.41 -0.29
C ILE A 157 -5.08 0.04 0.09
N LEU A 158 -5.22 1.14 0.83
CA LEU A 158 -6.53 1.71 1.17
C LEU A 158 -7.23 2.26 -0.08
N VAL A 159 -6.46 2.87 -1.00
CA VAL A 159 -6.98 3.32 -2.30
C VAL A 159 -7.48 2.13 -3.10
N GLN A 160 -6.70 1.06 -3.18
CA GLN A 160 -7.09 -0.15 -3.91
C GLN A 160 -8.32 -0.84 -3.29
N LYS A 161 -8.39 -0.97 -1.95
CA LYS A 161 -9.55 -1.56 -1.27
C LYS A 161 -10.83 -0.78 -1.53
N ILE A 162 -10.80 0.54 -1.36
CA ILE A 162 -11.98 1.41 -1.55
C ILE A 162 -12.43 1.38 -3.01
N SER A 163 -11.48 1.43 -3.95
CA SER A 163 -11.77 1.41 -5.39
C SER A 163 -12.35 0.05 -5.82
N GLY A 164 -11.76 -1.05 -5.36
CA GLY A 164 -12.21 -2.41 -5.67
C GLY A 164 -13.58 -2.73 -5.08
N ALA A 165 -13.85 -2.29 -3.85
CA ALA A 165 -15.18 -2.42 -3.25
C ALA A 165 -16.25 -1.63 -4.02
N LEU A 166 -15.91 -0.42 -4.45
CA LEU A 166 -16.84 0.43 -5.21
C LEU A 166 -17.10 -0.15 -6.61
N ALA A 167 -16.07 -0.69 -7.27
CA ALA A 167 -16.21 -1.42 -8.52
C ALA A 167 -17.11 -2.66 -8.36
N ALA A 168 -16.93 -3.44 -7.29
CA ALA A 168 -17.75 -4.62 -7.00
C ALA A 168 -19.23 -4.29 -6.76
N ARG A 169 -19.53 -3.07 -6.31
CA ARG A 169 -20.90 -2.54 -6.21
C ARG A 169 -21.50 -2.09 -7.56
N GLY A 170 -20.76 -2.21 -8.66
CA GLY A 170 -21.21 -1.90 -10.02
C GLY A 170 -21.08 -0.43 -10.42
N ALA A 171 -20.31 0.37 -9.68
CA ALA A 171 -20.06 1.78 -10.02
C ALA A 171 -19.33 1.93 -11.37
N SER A 172 -19.54 3.06 -12.04
CA SER A 172 -18.88 3.37 -13.31
C SER A 172 -17.38 3.65 -13.15
N LEU A 173 -16.60 3.53 -14.23
CA LEU A 173 -15.17 3.84 -14.22
C LEU A 173 -14.88 5.28 -13.75
N ASP A 174 -15.73 6.24 -14.12
CA ASP A 174 -15.56 7.64 -13.71
C ASP A 174 -15.78 7.83 -12.20
N GLU A 175 -16.78 7.17 -11.63
CA GLU A 175 -17.04 7.20 -10.19
C GLU A 175 -15.91 6.51 -9.42
N VAL A 176 -15.49 5.32 -9.86
CA VAL A 176 -14.39 4.57 -9.24
C VAL A 176 -13.11 5.39 -9.28
N TYR A 177 -12.75 5.97 -10.43
CA TYR A 177 -11.56 6.81 -10.55
C TYR A 177 -11.65 8.06 -9.67
N ARG A 178 -12.80 8.72 -9.62
CA ARG A 178 -13.01 9.92 -8.78
C ARG A 178 -12.83 9.59 -7.30
N VAL A 179 -13.42 8.50 -6.82
CA VAL A 179 -13.31 8.08 -5.42
C VAL A 179 -11.89 7.59 -5.10
N ALA A 180 -11.24 6.87 -6.02
CA ALA A 180 -9.84 6.45 -5.89
C ALA A 180 -8.92 7.67 -5.70
N ARG A 181 -9.06 8.68 -6.57
CA ARG A 181 -8.29 9.93 -6.47
C ARG A 181 -8.60 10.68 -5.17
N LEU A 182 -9.88 10.84 -4.83
CA LEU A 182 -10.29 11.46 -3.57
C LEU A 182 -9.68 10.75 -2.35
N THR A 183 -9.60 9.42 -2.38
CA THR A 183 -8.97 8.62 -1.34
C THR A 183 -7.47 8.91 -1.27
N ALA A 184 -6.76 8.85 -2.40
CA ALA A 184 -5.32 9.14 -2.46
C ALA A 184 -4.97 10.55 -1.97
N ASP A 185 -5.80 11.54 -2.31
CA ASP A 185 -5.63 12.95 -1.90
C ASP A 185 -5.84 13.17 -0.39
N ASN A 186 -6.45 12.21 0.31
CA ASN A 186 -6.77 12.28 1.74
C ASN A 186 -5.96 11.29 2.60
N ILE A 187 -4.86 10.75 2.07
CA ILE A 187 -3.95 9.87 2.79
C ILE A 187 -2.57 10.52 2.96
N VAL A 188 -2.00 10.32 4.14
CA VAL A 188 -0.59 10.53 4.43
C VAL A 188 0.00 9.31 5.11
N SER A 189 1.24 9.00 4.77
CA SER A 189 1.97 7.85 5.29
C SER A 189 3.41 8.21 5.62
N LEU A 190 3.99 7.55 6.61
CA LEU A 190 5.40 7.68 6.95
C LEU A 190 5.94 6.37 7.51
N GLY A 191 7.09 5.93 7.01
CA GLY A 191 7.82 4.75 7.50
C GLY A 191 8.93 5.10 8.49
N ALA A 192 9.34 4.12 9.28
CA ALA A 192 10.57 4.13 10.05
C ALA A 192 11.21 2.74 10.02
N SER A 193 12.54 2.67 9.92
CA SER A 193 13.28 1.41 9.86
C SER A 193 14.51 1.40 10.74
N LEU A 194 14.82 0.24 11.31
CA LEU A 194 16.03 -0.05 12.10
C LEU A 194 17.22 -0.50 11.23
N GLY A 195 17.02 -0.63 9.92
CA GLY A 195 18.03 -1.12 8.99
C GLY A 195 17.53 -1.19 7.56
N HIS A 196 18.46 -1.33 6.62
CA HIS A 196 18.11 -1.68 5.24
C HIS A 196 17.63 -3.14 5.13
N VAL A 197 17.28 -3.51 3.92
CA VAL A 197 16.79 -4.82 3.54
C VAL A 197 17.75 -5.48 2.57
N HIS A 198 18.03 -6.77 2.78
CA HIS A 198 18.87 -7.57 1.89
C HIS A 198 18.02 -8.26 0.81
N VAL A 199 18.35 -8.02 -0.47
CA VAL A 199 17.66 -8.64 -1.61
C VAL A 199 18.20 -10.05 -1.85
N PRO A 200 17.35 -11.10 -1.91
CA PRO A 200 17.78 -12.46 -2.23
C PRO A 200 18.61 -12.55 -3.51
N GLY A 201 19.69 -13.33 -3.48
CA GLY A 201 20.54 -13.57 -4.64
C GLY A 201 21.52 -12.42 -4.99
N ARG A 202 21.51 -11.30 -4.26
CA ARG A 202 22.56 -10.27 -4.38
C ARG A 202 23.76 -10.61 -3.51
N GLU A 203 24.95 -10.27 -3.98
CA GLU A 203 26.15 -10.34 -3.15
C GLU A 203 26.03 -9.40 -1.96
N ILE A 204 26.64 -9.80 -0.84
CA ILE A 204 26.83 -8.93 0.31
C ILE A 204 27.93 -7.95 -0.09
N ILE A 205 27.54 -6.88 -0.79
CA ILE A 205 28.39 -5.71 -0.88
C ILE A 205 28.36 -5.13 0.53
N ASP A 206 29.49 -5.19 1.24
CA ASP A 206 29.67 -4.37 2.45
C ASP A 206 29.25 -2.97 2.04
N PRO A 207 28.15 -2.42 2.59
CA PRO A 207 27.69 -1.12 2.17
C PRO A 207 28.87 -0.18 2.34
N ASP A 208 29.12 0.67 1.34
CA ASP A 208 29.93 1.86 1.55
C ASP A 208 29.54 2.41 2.94
N PRO A 209 30.48 2.58 3.90
CA PRO A 209 30.15 3.03 5.24
C PRO A 209 29.29 4.30 5.24
N SER A 210 29.32 5.10 4.17
CA SER A 210 28.46 6.27 3.97
C SER A 210 26.96 5.95 3.72
N CYS A 211 26.65 4.73 3.30
CA CYS A 211 25.31 4.25 2.94
C CYS A 211 24.76 3.24 3.95
N ALA A 212 25.55 2.85 4.97
CA ALA A 212 25.08 1.98 6.04
C ALA A 212 24.37 2.79 7.12
N LEU A 213 23.17 2.36 7.50
CA LEU A 213 22.52 2.84 8.72
C LEU A 213 23.43 2.50 9.92
N GLU A 214 23.86 3.52 10.66
CA GLU A 214 24.72 3.31 11.84
C GLU A 214 24.02 2.39 12.84
N SER A 215 24.78 1.49 13.47
CA SER A 215 24.25 0.52 14.41
C SER A 215 23.50 1.21 15.55
N GLY A 216 22.21 0.88 15.71
CA GLY A 216 21.35 1.43 16.75
C GLY A 216 20.52 2.65 16.33
N LYS A 217 20.78 3.24 15.16
CA LYS A 217 19.96 4.33 14.64
C LYS A 217 18.68 3.83 13.96
N ILE A 218 17.67 4.68 14.00
CA ILE A 218 16.39 4.53 13.32
C ILE A 218 16.35 5.55 12.18
N GLU A 219 16.01 5.12 10.97
CA GLU A 219 15.82 6.00 9.82
C GLU A 219 14.34 6.30 9.59
N ILE A 220 13.98 7.57 9.70
CA ILE A 220 12.61 8.07 9.52
C ILE A 220 12.40 8.43 8.06
N GLY A 221 11.33 7.93 7.46
CA GLY A 221 10.97 8.16 6.07
C GLY A 221 11.83 7.36 5.10
N MET A 222 12.47 6.28 5.53
CA MET A 222 13.10 5.34 4.60
C MET A 222 12.05 4.77 3.64
N GLY A 223 12.35 4.75 2.35
CA GLY A 223 11.45 4.17 1.35
C GLY A 223 11.43 2.63 1.41
N ILE A 224 10.47 2.02 0.69
CA ILE A 224 10.29 0.57 0.66
C ILE A 224 11.37 -0.18 -0.13
N HIS A 225 12.28 0.52 -0.81
CA HIS A 225 13.42 -0.07 -1.53
C HIS A 225 14.78 0.39 -0.96
N ASN A 226 14.83 0.75 0.34
CA ASN A 226 15.99 1.35 1.01
C ASN A 226 16.35 2.77 0.51
N GLU A 227 15.42 3.51 -0.06
CA GLU A 227 15.67 4.91 -0.42
C GLU A 227 15.86 5.76 0.84
N ALA A 228 16.84 6.68 0.80
CA ALA A 228 17.18 7.53 1.92
C ALA A 228 15.97 8.27 2.51
N GLY A 229 15.94 8.32 3.83
CA GLY A 229 14.92 8.98 4.61
C GLY A 229 15.18 10.47 4.83
N THR A 230 14.41 11.01 5.77
CA THR A 230 14.48 12.41 6.20
C THR A 230 15.50 12.64 7.29
N ALA A 231 15.69 11.67 8.18
CA ALA A 231 16.57 11.77 9.34
C ALA A 231 16.96 10.38 9.87
N GLN A 232 18.13 10.31 10.49
CA GLN A 232 18.55 9.20 11.34
C GLN A 232 18.58 9.66 12.79
N VAL A 233 17.96 8.90 13.69
CA VAL A 233 17.77 9.26 15.11
C VAL A 233 18.13 8.09 16.01
N ASP A 234 18.49 8.38 17.25
CA ASP A 234 18.69 7.41 18.32
C ASP A 234 17.76 7.80 19.48
N ILE A 235 16.52 7.33 19.42
CA ILE A 235 15.42 7.73 20.31
C ILE A 235 14.50 6.56 20.63
N SER A 236 13.75 6.69 21.71
CA SER A 236 12.76 5.70 22.13
C SER A 236 11.54 5.66 21.20
N LEU A 237 10.76 4.56 21.24
CA LEU A 237 9.52 4.43 20.45
C LEU A 237 8.52 5.58 20.68
N PRO A 238 8.23 6.04 21.92
CA PRO A 238 7.34 7.19 22.12
C PRO A 238 7.84 8.48 21.44
N GLU A 239 9.16 8.72 21.47
CA GLU A 239 9.75 9.89 20.80
C GLU A 239 9.70 9.74 19.27
N LEU A 240 9.97 8.54 18.75
CA LEU A 240 9.85 8.22 17.33
C LEU A 240 8.42 8.46 16.84
N VAL A 241 7.41 7.91 17.52
CA VAL A 241 6.00 8.10 17.17
C VAL A 241 5.61 9.58 17.24
N LYS A 242 6.11 10.33 18.23
CA LYS A 242 5.88 11.77 18.34
C LYS A 242 6.41 12.51 17.11
N VAL A 243 7.65 12.22 16.68
CA VAL A 243 8.26 12.81 15.49
C VAL A 243 7.48 12.43 14.23
N MET A 244 7.12 11.15 14.08
CA MET A 244 6.37 10.67 12.93
C MET A 244 4.98 11.33 12.81
N LEU A 245 4.24 11.40 13.91
CA LEU A 245 2.92 12.03 13.92
C LEU A 245 3.00 13.54 13.65
N ALA A 246 4.06 14.22 14.12
CA ALA A 246 4.28 15.63 13.79
C ALA A 246 4.49 15.81 12.28
N GLN A 247 5.34 14.99 11.64
CA GLN A 247 5.52 15.05 10.19
C GLN A 247 4.24 14.73 9.39
N LEU A 248 3.36 13.88 9.93
CA LEU A 248 2.10 13.51 9.28
C LEU A 248 0.99 14.57 9.44
N LEU A 249 0.95 15.28 10.57
CA LEU A 249 -0.24 16.02 11.00
C LEU A 249 0.00 17.49 11.38
N ASP A 250 1.24 17.95 11.58
CA ASP A 250 1.50 19.34 11.98
C ASP A 250 1.19 20.30 10.82
N PRO A 251 0.18 21.18 10.96
CA PRO A 251 -0.14 22.16 9.92
C PRO A 251 0.96 23.21 9.71
N ASN A 252 1.91 23.33 10.63
CA ASN A 252 3.02 24.27 10.54
C ASN A 252 4.24 23.70 9.78
N ASP A 253 4.30 22.38 9.56
CA ASP A 253 5.29 21.79 8.65
C ASP A 253 4.83 22.03 7.20
N LEU A 254 5.10 23.22 6.67
CA LEU A 254 4.67 23.61 5.31
C LEU A 254 5.25 22.70 4.22
N ASP A 255 6.35 22.00 4.50
CA ASP A 255 6.98 21.05 3.59
C ASP A 255 6.17 19.74 3.53
N ARG A 256 5.62 19.26 4.66
CA ARG A 256 4.92 17.97 4.78
C ARG A 256 3.42 18.00 5.09
N ALA A 257 2.83 19.16 5.35
CA ALA A 257 1.40 19.32 5.62
C ALA A 257 0.56 19.12 4.34
N PHE A 258 0.56 17.91 3.78
CA PHE A 258 -0.11 17.57 2.51
C PHE A 258 -1.62 17.53 2.64
N ILE A 259 -2.12 17.25 3.85
CA ILE A 259 -3.54 17.18 4.14
C ILE A 259 -3.89 18.10 5.32
N LYS A 260 -5.01 18.81 5.21
CA LYS A 260 -5.57 19.59 6.31
C LYS A 260 -6.46 18.69 7.17
N MET A 261 -6.10 18.44 8.43
CA MET A 261 -6.95 17.73 9.38
C MET A 261 -8.01 18.64 9.99
N ASP A 262 -9.13 18.73 9.29
CA ASP A 262 -10.36 19.41 9.70
C ASP A 262 -11.44 18.44 10.20
N SER A 263 -11.15 17.14 10.22
CA SER A 263 -12.02 16.07 10.70
C SER A 263 -11.22 15.15 11.63
N THR A 264 -11.85 14.69 12.72
CA THR A 264 -11.27 13.70 13.63
C THR A 264 -11.57 12.26 13.21
N LYS A 265 -12.39 12.06 12.17
CA LYS A 265 -12.75 10.73 11.66
C LYS A 265 -11.67 10.24 10.69
N VAL A 266 -10.87 9.28 11.14
CA VAL A 266 -9.79 8.69 10.34
C VAL A 266 -9.82 7.15 10.38
N ALA A 267 -9.32 6.51 9.32
CA ALA A 267 -8.80 5.14 9.42
C ALA A 267 -7.29 5.19 9.60
N LEU A 268 -6.80 4.37 10.52
CA LEU A 268 -5.39 4.17 10.81
C LEU A 268 -4.95 2.82 10.25
N LEU A 269 -3.83 2.80 9.53
CA LEU A 269 -3.14 1.59 9.11
C LEU A 269 -1.72 1.61 9.71
N ILE A 270 -1.43 0.63 10.57
CA ILE A 270 -0.10 0.33 11.09
C ILE A 270 0.45 -0.85 10.29
N ASN A 271 1.38 -0.57 9.40
CA ASN A 271 1.92 -1.55 8.48
C ASN A 271 3.30 -2.03 8.94
N ASN A 272 3.50 -3.34 8.95
CA ASN A 272 4.77 -4.01 9.20
C ASN A 272 5.55 -4.14 7.87
N LEU A 273 6.83 -3.75 7.86
CA LEU A 273 7.70 -3.92 6.69
C LEU A 273 8.23 -5.36 6.53
N GLY A 274 7.81 -6.27 7.41
CA GLY A 274 7.96 -7.73 7.28
C GLY A 274 8.79 -8.38 8.38
N GLY A 275 9.73 -7.63 8.97
CA GLY A 275 10.66 -8.14 9.98
C GLY A 275 10.30 -7.85 11.43
N VAL A 276 9.31 -7.00 11.71
CA VAL A 276 8.92 -6.63 13.09
C VAL A 276 8.04 -7.72 13.68
N SER A 277 8.24 -8.08 14.95
CA SER A 277 7.41 -9.12 15.59
C SER A 277 5.97 -8.66 15.80
N SER A 278 5.01 -9.60 15.80
CA SER A 278 3.61 -9.28 16.09
C SER A 278 3.41 -8.65 17.47
N LEU A 279 4.29 -8.99 18.43
CA LEU A 279 4.31 -8.39 19.77
C LEU A 279 4.67 -6.90 19.70
N GLU A 280 5.73 -6.55 18.96
CA GLU A 280 6.16 -5.17 18.78
C GLU A 280 5.15 -4.37 17.97
N ILE A 281 4.54 -4.94 16.92
CA ILE A 281 3.47 -4.28 16.17
C ILE A 281 2.27 -3.93 17.07
N GLY A 282 1.92 -4.79 18.03
CA GLY A 282 0.90 -4.49 19.03
C GLY A 282 1.29 -3.32 19.95
N GLY A 283 2.55 -3.27 20.39
CA GLY A 283 3.10 -2.16 21.17
C GLY A 283 3.11 -0.84 20.40
N ILE A 284 3.60 -0.86 19.16
CA ILE A 284 3.61 0.29 18.24
C ILE A 284 2.19 0.80 18.00
N THR A 285 1.25 -0.10 17.72
CA THR A 285 -0.17 0.26 17.50
C THR A 285 -0.74 0.98 18.72
N SER A 286 -0.46 0.46 19.92
CA SER A 286 -0.93 1.06 21.17
C SER A 286 -0.36 2.47 21.38
N GLU A 287 0.95 2.64 21.18
CA GLU A 287 1.63 3.94 21.32
C GLU A 287 1.08 5.00 20.34
N VAL A 288 0.90 4.62 19.08
CA VAL A 288 0.35 5.53 18.05
C VAL A 288 -1.06 6.01 18.41
N ILE A 289 -1.95 5.09 18.84
CA ILE A 289 -3.32 5.44 19.22
C ILE A 289 -3.35 6.36 20.44
N ILE A 290 -2.56 6.06 21.47
CA ILE A 290 -2.46 6.89 22.69
C ILE A 290 -2.05 8.32 22.32
N GLN A 291 -1.03 8.48 21.46
CA GLN A 291 -0.56 9.81 21.07
C GLN A 291 -1.54 10.54 20.13
N LEU A 292 -2.20 9.84 19.21
CA LEU A 292 -3.25 10.43 18.37
C LEU A 292 -4.40 11.00 19.21
N GLU A 293 -4.88 10.26 20.19
CA GLU A 293 -5.96 10.69 21.07
C GLU A 293 -5.51 11.85 21.96
N LYS A 294 -4.35 11.71 22.62
CA LYS A 294 -3.84 12.71 23.58
C LYS A 294 -3.42 14.02 22.93
N ASN A 295 -2.66 13.97 21.83
CA ASN A 295 -1.99 15.14 21.26
C ASN A 295 -2.81 15.77 20.12
N TYR A 296 -3.58 14.98 19.39
CA TYR A 296 -4.33 15.43 18.20
C TYR A 296 -5.84 15.35 18.37
N ARG A 297 -6.36 14.78 19.46
CA ARG A 297 -7.80 14.53 19.68
C ARG A 297 -8.43 13.70 18.58
N ILE A 298 -7.64 12.82 17.98
CA ILE A 298 -8.05 11.90 16.93
C ILE A 298 -8.21 10.51 17.54
N LYS A 299 -9.44 9.98 17.52
CA LYS A 299 -9.71 8.58 17.81
C LYS A 299 -10.06 7.89 16.49
N PRO A 300 -9.18 7.03 15.95
CA PRO A 300 -9.46 6.35 14.70
C PRO A 300 -10.76 5.55 14.78
N ILE A 301 -11.61 5.68 13.76
CA ILE A 301 -12.86 4.92 13.65
C ILE A 301 -12.63 3.54 13.01
N ARG A 302 -11.42 3.32 12.50
CA ARG A 302 -10.93 2.04 12.00
C ARG A 302 -9.43 1.94 12.29
N VAL A 303 -8.98 0.79 12.75
CA VAL A 303 -7.56 0.46 12.89
C VAL A 303 -7.29 -0.84 12.16
N LEU A 304 -6.32 -0.82 11.26
CA LEU A 304 -5.76 -1.96 10.55
C LEU A 304 -4.31 -2.10 11.01
N THR A 305 -3.90 -3.31 11.39
CA THR A 305 -2.53 -3.56 11.87
C THR A 305 -2.04 -4.93 11.39
N GLY A 306 -0.82 -5.00 10.89
CA GLY A 306 -0.26 -6.20 10.30
C GLY A 306 0.67 -5.91 9.11
N THR A 307 0.97 -6.93 8.32
CA THR A 307 1.81 -6.80 7.10
C THR A 307 0.92 -6.62 5.88
N PHE A 308 0.90 -5.42 5.31
CA PHE A 308 0.08 -5.08 4.14
C PHE A 308 0.96 -4.70 2.93
N MET A 309 2.03 -3.95 3.16
CA MET A 309 3.09 -3.66 2.20
C MET A 309 4.43 -3.89 2.88
N SER A 310 5.04 -5.04 2.64
CA SER A 310 6.35 -5.33 3.22
C SER A 310 7.48 -4.64 2.43
N SER A 311 8.70 -4.78 2.93
CA SER A 311 9.94 -4.63 2.19
C SER A 311 10.78 -5.85 2.57
N LEU A 312 10.43 -7.02 2.01
CA LEU A 312 10.97 -8.33 2.35
C LEU A 312 10.98 -8.56 3.88
N ASN A 313 12.16 -8.66 4.49
CA ASN A 313 12.36 -8.85 5.93
C ASN A 313 12.63 -7.54 6.69
N GLY A 314 12.13 -6.42 6.19
CA GLY A 314 12.40 -5.08 6.72
C GLY A 314 12.03 -4.93 8.19
N LEU A 315 13.02 -4.57 9.01
CA LEU A 315 12.88 -4.27 10.43
C LEU A 315 12.33 -2.85 10.63
N GLY A 316 11.10 -2.63 10.20
CA GLY A 316 10.46 -1.33 10.32
C GLY A 316 8.94 -1.40 10.22
N PHE A 317 8.32 -0.26 10.40
CA PHE A 317 6.87 -0.10 10.30
C PHE A 317 6.53 1.21 9.61
N SER A 318 5.28 1.35 9.15
CA SER A 318 4.75 2.62 8.69
C SER A 318 3.38 2.91 9.29
N ILE A 319 3.10 4.21 9.41
CA ILE A 319 1.82 4.74 9.85
C ILE A 319 1.17 5.39 8.62
N SER A 320 -0.03 4.96 8.27
CA SER A 320 -0.87 5.62 7.27
C SER A 320 -2.17 6.11 7.91
N ILE A 321 -2.51 7.37 7.66
CA ILE A 321 -3.73 8.02 8.15
C ILE A 321 -4.58 8.41 6.94
N LEU A 322 -5.75 7.78 6.82
CA LEU A 322 -6.77 8.15 5.84
C LEU A 322 -7.82 9.04 6.51
N LYS A 323 -7.92 10.29 6.08
CA LYS A 323 -9.03 11.17 6.48
C LYS A 323 -10.31 10.72 5.81
N MET A 324 -11.33 10.44 6.61
CA MET A 324 -12.64 10.07 6.11
C MET A 324 -13.36 11.31 5.59
N VAL A 325 -13.70 11.29 4.30
CA VAL A 325 -14.42 12.36 3.62
C VAL A 325 -15.69 11.81 2.97
N ASN A 326 -16.64 12.71 2.68
CA ASN A 326 -17.82 12.35 1.91
C ASN A 326 -17.40 12.02 0.47
N ILE A 327 -17.80 10.84 -0.03
CA ILE A 327 -17.51 10.40 -1.40
C ILE A 327 -18.53 10.90 -2.41
N ASN A 328 -19.55 11.63 -1.97
CA ASN A 328 -20.65 12.15 -2.81
C ASN A 328 -21.35 11.03 -3.58
N ILE A 329 -21.63 9.92 -2.90
CA ILE A 329 -22.48 8.82 -3.37
C ILE A 329 -23.51 8.60 -2.26
N GLU A 330 -24.79 8.59 -2.62
CA GLU A 330 -25.90 8.46 -1.67
C GLU A 330 -25.77 7.15 -0.88
N ASP A 331 -26.01 7.23 0.44
CA ASP A 331 -25.97 6.11 1.40
C ASP A 331 -24.68 5.26 1.42
N LEU A 332 -23.58 5.80 0.88
CA LEU A 332 -22.30 5.11 0.83
C LEU A 332 -21.17 5.98 1.38
N SER A 333 -20.37 5.39 2.26
CA SER A 333 -19.22 6.03 2.90
C SER A 333 -17.92 5.29 2.59
N MET A 334 -16.78 6.01 2.68
CA MET A 334 -15.45 5.38 2.62
C MET A 334 -15.29 4.23 3.62
N LEU A 335 -15.85 4.40 4.82
CA LEU A 335 -15.79 3.39 5.86
C LEU A 335 -16.52 2.10 5.45
N GLN A 336 -17.72 2.22 4.87
CA GLN A 336 -18.45 1.05 4.35
C GLN A 336 -17.64 0.34 3.25
N LEU A 337 -17.04 1.08 2.30
CA LEU A 337 -16.20 0.49 1.26
C LEU A 337 -14.96 -0.23 1.83
N LEU A 338 -14.38 0.31 2.91
CA LEU A 338 -13.28 -0.33 3.64
C LEU A 338 -13.75 -1.60 4.39
N ASP A 339 -14.97 -1.58 4.93
CA ASP A 339 -15.68 -2.69 5.58
C ASP A 339 -16.16 -3.79 4.64
N ASP A 340 -16.37 -3.48 3.36
CA ASP A 340 -16.94 -4.43 2.41
C ASP A 340 -16.11 -5.71 2.30
N ALA A 341 -16.81 -6.83 2.16
CA ALA A 341 -16.20 -8.14 2.01
C ALA A 341 -15.23 -8.17 0.83
N SER A 342 -14.18 -8.98 0.97
CA SER A 342 -13.21 -9.22 -0.08
C SER A 342 -12.70 -10.65 0.01
N GLU A 343 -12.41 -11.23 -1.15
CA GLU A 343 -11.77 -12.55 -1.28
C GLU A 343 -10.27 -12.44 -1.60
N ALA A 344 -9.64 -11.31 -1.26
CA ALA A 344 -8.20 -11.13 -1.36
C ALA A 344 -7.49 -11.72 -0.14
N THR A 345 -6.58 -12.69 -0.33
CA THR A 345 -5.88 -13.38 0.76
C THR A 345 -4.94 -12.46 1.55
N GLY A 346 -4.45 -11.40 0.92
CA GLY A 346 -3.62 -10.37 1.55
C GLY A 346 -4.40 -9.34 2.36
N TRP A 347 -5.74 -9.34 2.28
CA TRP A 347 -6.60 -8.43 3.01
C TRP A 347 -7.21 -9.11 4.23
N ALA A 348 -6.64 -8.85 5.41
CA ALA A 348 -7.25 -9.28 6.65
C ALA A 348 -8.60 -8.59 6.82
N ALA A 349 -9.69 -9.36 6.76
CA ALA A 349 -11.05 -8.83 6.85
C ALA A 349 -11.21 -7.99 8.13
N PRO A 350 -11.54 -6.70 8.00
CA PRO A 350 -11.50 -5.81 9.15
C PRO A 350 -12.75 -5.97 10.02
N ILE A 351 -12.60 -5.75 11.33
CA ILE A 351 -13.71 -5.83 12.29
C ILE A 351 -14.79 -4.80 11.91
N ARG A 352 -16.06 -5.22 11.87
CA ARG A 352 -17.20 -4.41 11.42
C ARG A 352 -17.36 -3.14 12.27
N LYS A 353 -17.79 -2.03 11.66
CA LYS A 353 -18.10 -0.75 12.34
C LYS A 353 -18.96 -0.91 13.61
N THR A 354 -20.03 -1.71 13.55
CA THR A 354 -20.94 -1.92 14.69
C THR A 354 -20.27 -2.54 15.92
N THR A 355 -19.14 -3.23 15.74
CA THR A 355 -18.31 -3.70 16.86
C THR A 355 -17.49 -2.57 17.46
N TRP A 356 -16.95 -1.66 16.64
CA TRP A 356 -16.19 -0.47 17.08
C TRP A 356 -17.05 0.58 17.77
N GLU A 357 -18.34 0.65 17.43
CA GLU A 357 -19.31 1.56 18.07
C GLU A 357 -19.71 1.10 19.48
N ARG A 358 -19.40 -0.15 19.86
CA ARG A 358 -19.57 -0.62 21.23
C ARG A 358 -18.41 -0.07 22.06
N GLU A 359 -18.73 0.58 23.18
CA GLU A 359 -17.67 0.92 24.13
C GLU A 359 -16.98 -0.37 24.57
N PRO A 360 -15.63 -0.42 24.55
CA PRO A 360 -14.91 -1.52 25.17
C PRO A 360 -15.36 -1.55 26.64
N ILE A 361 -16.12 -2.57 27.03
CA ILE A 361 -16.38 -2.82 28.44
C ILE A 361 -14.99 -3.08 29.01
N ALA A 362 -14.47 -2.11 29.78
CA ALA A 362 -13.24 -2.32 30.51
C ALA A 362 -13.45 -3.63 31.28
N THR A 363 -12.75 -4.69 30.90
CA THR A 363 -12.67 -5.86 31.77
C THR A 363 -11.99 -5.35 33.01
N SER A 364 -12.81 -5.08 34.03
CA SER A 364 -12.40 -4.72 35.37
C SER A 364 -11.26 -5.65 35.76
N ARG A 365 -10.09 -5.07 36.06
CA ARG A 365 -9.02 -5.79 36.74
C ARG A 365 -9.49 -6.21 38.13
#